data_AF-A0A3M1U1T7-F1
#
_entry.id   AF-A0A3M1U1T7-F1
#
_cell.length_a   1.000
_cell.length_b   1.000
_cell.length_c   1.000
_cell.angle_alpha   90.00
_cell.angle_beta   90.00
_cell.angle_gamma   90.00
#
_symmetry.space_group_name_H-M   'P 1'
#
loop_
_entity.id
_entity.type
_entity.pdbx_description
1 polymer ?
#
loop_
_entity_poly.entity_id
_entity_poly.type
_entity_poly.pdbx_seq_one_letter_code
_entity_poly.pdbx_strand_id
1 'polypeptide(L)'
;MGLALLALPSVAQECCLIEGVNGRGVAANDQQRVGFSLFAVKATCEHDHARVRGTFALQTMTERGHLSIETDRILRLERDGNTVAVSGPAVLTLRNRDGEHRVLGVVHVVAHDGAGMDLAAAGESDALAVHFESRDMNWDFRGPVVEGNIEVFVRRHCECQVQFARGRGVAANENRQHAAFDFDVVSRRCPEQEPQLGGQFGFRTASDNRSLSIMMRDVAAFESDGTNAAFGGPAVAVIRSRDGTREIRGVVRVRVHDGEDGDGIVVLFEAENFRFAYEGRVVRGEIVVGSRG
;
A
#
# COMPACT_ATOMS: atom_id res chain seq x y z
N MET A 1 -7.35 30.01 30.90
CA MET A 1 -6.37 29.92 29.80
C MET A 1 -6.89 28.90 28.80
N GLY A 2 -7.34 29.36 27.64
CA GLY A 2 -7.94 28.49 26.61
C GLY A 2 -6.87 27.76 25.82
N LEU A 3 -7.00 26.44 25.68
CA LEU A 3 -6.21 25.64 24.76
C LEU A 3 -6.64 25.97 23.33
N ALA A 4 -5.73 26.54 22.55
CA ALA A 4 -5.87 26.63 21.11
C ALA A 4 -5.63 25.23 20.53
N LEU A 5 -6.66 24.64 19.91
CA LEU A 5 -6.50 23.51 19.00
C LEU A 5 -5.77 24.04 17.76
N LEU A 6 -4.47 23.78 17.67
CA LEU A 6 -3.72 23.90 16.43
C LEU A 6 -4.14 22.72 15.55
N ALA A 7 -4.92 22.99 14.51
CA ALA A 7 -5.17 22.03 13.44
C ALA A 7 -3.83 21.76 12.74
N LEU A 8 -3.28 20.56 12.93
CA LEU A 8 -2.06 20.13 12.27
C LEU A 8 -2.32 20.00 10.76
N PRO A 9 -1.33 20.34 9.90
CA PRO A 9 -1.42 20.09 8.48
C PRO A 9 -1.53 18.58 8.26
N SER A 10 -2.64 18.12 7.68
CA SER A 10 -2.74 16.75 7.18
C SER A 10 -1.65 16.55 6.14
N VAL A 11 -0.74 15.61 6.36
CA VAL A 11 0.17 15.15 5.31
C VAL A 11 -0.73 14.68 4.16
N ALA A 12 -0.75 15.46 3.06
CA ALA A 12 -1.56 15.15 1.90
C ALA A 12 -1.19 13.75 1.43
N GLN A 13 -2.16 12.85 1.44
CA GLN A 13 -1.96 11.45 1.11
C GLN A 13 -1.82 11.34 -0.40
N GLU A 14 -0.65 10.94 -0.89
CA GLU A 14 -0.41 10.80 -2.33
C GLU A 14 -1.23 9.61 -2.85
N CYS A 15 -2.24 9.92 -3.66
CA CYS A 15 -3.02 8.95 -4.39
C CYS A 15 -2.64 9.01 -5.87
N CYS A 16 -2.37 7.85 -6.45
CA CYS A 16 -2.17 7.70 -7.87
C CYS A 16 -3.44 7.11 -8.52
N LEU A 17 -3.90 7.76 -9.59
CA LEU A 17 -4.86 7.16 -10.50
C LEU A 17 -4.11 6.20 -11.41
N ILE A 18 -4.44 4.92 -11.35
CA ILE A 18 -3.88 3.87 -12.20
C ILE A 18 -4.94 3.48 -13.23
N GLU A 19 -4.67 3.77 -14.49
CA GLU A 19 -5.46 3.31 -15.62
C GLU A 19 -4.69 2.23 -16.37
N GLY A 20 -5.36 1.21 -16.89
CA GLY A 20 -4.65 0.14 -17.55
C GLY A 20 -5.52 -0.81 -18.34
N VAL A 21 -4.82 -1.75 -18.97
CA VAL A 21 -5.38 -2.88 -19.70
C VAL A 21 -4.59 -4.13 -19.35
N ASN A 22 -5.30 -5.22 -19.11
CA ASN A 22 -4.74 -6.55 -18.96
C ASN A 22 -5.55 -7.52 -19.82
N GLY A 23 -4.90 -8.21 -20.75
CA GLY A 23 -5.59 -9.12 -21.65
C GLY A 23 -4.71 -10.29 -22.05
N ARG A 24 -5.35 -11.44 -22.21
CA ARG A 24 -4.71 -12.63 -22.75
C ARG A 24 -5.75 -13.48 -23.42
N GLY A 25 -5.45 -13.97 -24.61
CA GLY A 25 -6.41 -14.77 -25.34
C GLY A 25 -6.05 -15.03 -26.78
N VAL A 26 -7.08 -15.32 -27.54
CA VAL A 26 -7.04 -15.50 -28.98
C VAL A 26 -8.06 -14.57 -29.61
N ALA A 27 -7.61 -13.74 -30.53
CA ALA A 27 -8.49 -12.94 -31.39
C ALA A 27 -8.52 -13.53 -32.79
N ALA A 28 -9.66 -13.44 -33.47
CA ALA A 28 -9.83 -14.01 -34.79
C ALA A 28 -10.65 -13.12 -35.72
N ASN A 29 -10.39 -13.21 -37.01
CA ASN A 29 -11.24 -12.71 -38.09
C ASN A 29 -11.32 -13.75 -39.20
N ASP A 30 -11.97 -13.43 -40.31
CA ASP A 30 -12.16 -14.37 -41.43
C ASP A 30 -10.85 -14.85 -42.08
N GLN A 31 -9.73 -14.19 -41.81
CA GLN A 31 -8.43 -14.46 -42.43
C GLN A 31 -7.43 -15.12 -41.48
N GLN A 32 -7.47 -14.78 -40.19
CA GLN A 32 -6.39 -15.06 -39.25
C GLN A 32 -6.90 -15.30 -37.83
N ARG A 33 -6.11 -16.07 -37.08
CA ARG A 33 -6.29 -16.31 -35.65
C ARG A 33 -4.98 -16.02 -34.93
N VAL A 34 -5.00 -15.07 -34.00
CA VAL A 34 -3.81 -14.55 -33.34
C VAL A 34 -3.89 -14.82 -31.83
N GLY A 35 -2.85 -15.43 -31.26
CA GLY A 35 -2.68 -15.49 -29.82
C GLY A 35 -2.05 -14.19 -29.33
N PHE A 36 -2.52 -13.65 -28.21
CA PHE A 36 -2.00 -12.39 -27.66
C PHE A 36 -1.86 -12.40 -26.14
N SER A 37 -0.96 -11.55 -25.66
CA SER A 37 -0.85 -11.12 -24.26
C SER A 37 -0.56 -9.63 -24.23
N LEU A 38 -1.32 -8.88 -23.42
CA LEU A 38 -1.26 -7.44 -23.29
C LEU A 38 -1.31 -7.08 -21.81
N PHE A 39 -0.35 -6.29 -21.36
CA PHE A 39 -0.40 -5.66 -20.06
C PHE A 39 0.13 -4.24 -20.20
N ALA A 40 -0.64 -3.24 -19.82
CA ALA A 40 -0.15 -1.87 -19.76
C ALA A 40 -0.86 -1.07 -18.68
N VAL A 41 -0.10 -0.21 -18.01
CA VAL A 41 -0.57 0.66 -16.94
C VAL A 41 0.01 2.06 -17.10
N LYS A 42 -0.80 3.05 -16.76
CA LYS A 42 -0.44 4.46 -16.62
C LYS A 42 -0.81 4.90 -15.22
N ALA A 43 0.19 5.28 -14.43
CA ALA A 43 0.01 5.86 -13.10
C ALA A 43 0.14 7.39 -13.19
N THR A 44 -0.87 8.12 -12.69
CA THR A 44 -0.87 9.58 -12.59
C THR A 44 -1.05 9.96 -11.13
N CYS A 45 -0.03 10.56 -10.51
CA CYS A 45 -0.05 10.99 -9.11
C CYS A 45 -0.08 12.53 -9.06
N GLU A 46 -0.69 13.15 -8.03
CA GLU A 46 -0.96 14.59 -7.97
C GLU A 46 0.28 15.50 -8.16
N HIS A 47 1.47 14.99 -7.89
CA HIS A 47 2.73 15.73 -7.98
C HIS A 47 3.80 15.10 -8.88
N ASP A 48 3.47 14.03 -9.62
CA ASP A 48 4.43 13.34 -10.48
C ASP A 48 3.96 13.29 -11.95
N HIS A 49 4.94 13.18 -12.84
CA HIS A 49 4.67 12.91 -14.24
C HIS A 49 4.01 11.53 -14.39
N ALA A 50 3.07 11.43 -15.33
CA ALA A 50 2.43 10.15 -15.62
C ALA A 50 3.48 9.11 -16.05
N ARG A 51 3.52 7.95 -15.38
CA ARG A 51 4.44 6.86 -15.68
C ARG A 51 3.69 5.75 -16.40
N VAL A 52 4.19 5.39 -17.58
CA VAL A 52 3.64 4.29 -18.39
C VAL A 52 4.60 3.10 -18.34
N ARG A 53 4.04 1.90 -18.14
CA ARG A 53 4.75 0.62 -18.26
C ARG A 53 3.83 -0.42 -18.89
N GLY A 54 4.41 -1.38 -19.58
CA GLY A 54 3.64 -2.47 -20.16
C GLY A 54 4.45 -3.29 -21.14
N THR A 55 3.87 -4.42 -21.53
CA THR A 55 4.38 -5.35 -22.52
C THR A 55 3.24 -5.80 -23.42
N PHE A 56 3.57 -6.14 -24.66
CA PHE A 56 2.62 -6.77 -25.57
C PHE A 56 3.32 -7.83 -26.41
N ALA A 57 2.63 -8.95 -26.61
CA ALA A 57 3.07 -10.03 -27.47
C ALA A 57 1.88 -10.54 -28.31
N LEU A 58 2.14 -10.80 -29.58
CA LEU A 58 1.20 -11.42 -30.51
C LEU A 58 1.91 -12.50 -31.32
N GLN A 59 1.21 -13.60 -31.58
CA GLN A 59 1.72 -14.71 -32.40
C GLN A 59 0.62 -15.23 -33.33
N THR A 60 0.97 -15.51 -34.58
CA THR A 60 0.03 -16.03 -35.59
C THR A 60 0.72 -16.88 -36.64
N MET A 61 -0.05 -17.78 -37.24
CA MET A 61 0.38 -18.54 -38.42
C MET A 61 -0.10 -17.84 -39.69
N THR A 62 0.83 -17.58 -40.60
CA THR A 62 0.57 -17.00 -41.92
C THR A 62 0.93 -18.00 -43.01
N GLU A 63 0.52 -17.74 -44.25
CA GLU A 63 0.96 -18.54 -45.42
C GLU A 63 2.50 -18.54 -45.58
N ARG A 64 3.17 -17.50 -45.09
CA ARG A 64 4.62 -17.33 -45.18
C ARG A 64 5.39 -17.92 -44.00
N GLY A 65 4.71 -18.38 -42.94
CA GLY A 65 5.35 -18.91 -41.74
C GLY A 65 4.75 -18.36 -40.44
N HIS A 66 5.47 -18.55 -39.33
CA HIS A 66 5.07 -18.07 -38.01
C HIS A 66 5.49 -16.62 -37.85
N LEU A 67 4.53 -15.74 -37.56
CA LEU A 67 4.74 -14.32 -37.31
C LEU A 67 4.54 -14.03 -35.82
N SER A 68 5.47 -13.32 -35.20
CA SER A 68 5.33 -12.78 -33.85
C SER A 68 5.65 -11.29 -33.79
N ILE A 69 4.95 -10.55 -32.94
CA ILE A 69 5.23 -9.14 -32.63
C ILE A 69 5.39 -9.04 -31.12
N GLU A 70 6.50 -8.48 -30.66
CA GLU A 70 6.80 -8.34 -29.24
C GLU A 70 7.27 -6.92 -28.92
N THR A 71 6.76 -6.37 -27.81
CA THR A 71 7.26 -5.15 -27.17
C THR A 71 7.42 -5.41 -25.68
N ASP A 72 8.61 -5.12 -25.18
CA ASP A 72 8.96 -5.21 -23.76
C ASP A 72 8.65 -3.90 -23.01
N ARG A 73 8.26 -2.85 -23.75
CA ARG A 73 8.01 -1.53 -23.19
C ARG A 73 6.96 -0.76 -23.96
N ILE A 74 5.82 -0.57 -23.32
CA ILE A 74 4.81 0.42 -23.72
C ILE A 74 5.23 1.83 -23.28
N LEU A 75 5.19 2.78 -24.21
CA LEU A 75 5.57 4.19 -23.99
C LEU A 75 4.36 5.11 -23.86
N ARG A 76 3.24 4.77 -24.49
CA ARG A 76 2.01 5.55 -24.48
C ARG A 76 0.83 4.66 -24.12
N LEU A 77 -0.06 5.18 -23.28
CA LEU A 77 -1.34 4.58 -22.95
C LEU A 77 -2.39 5.70 -22.89
N GLU A 78 -3.45 5.52 -23.67
CA GLU A 78 -4.60 6.40 -23.71
C GLU A 78 -5.86 5.57 -23.52
N ARG A 79 -6.72 6.00 -22.61
CA ARG A 79 -7.98 5.33 -22.30
C ARG A 79 -9.15 6.24 -22.69
N ASP A 80 -10.13 5.65 -23.34
CA ASP A 80 -11.43 6.25 -23.62
C ASP A 80 -12.52 5.23 -23.29
N GLY A 81 -13.19 5.42 -22.16
CA GLY A 81 -14.16 4.45 -21.62
C GLY A 81 -13.54 3.06 -21.44
N ASN A 82 -14.11 2.06 -22.12
CA ASN A 82 -13.64 0.67 -22.10
C ASN A 82 -12.62 0.35 -23.19
N THR A 83 -12.09 1.37 -23.86
CA THR A 83 -11.09 1.22 -24.91
C THR A 83 -9.76 1.77 -24.43
N VAL A 84 -8.69 1.03 -24.66
CA VAL A 84 -7.31 1.45 -24.39
C VAL A 84 -6.48 1.34 -25.66
N ALA A 85 -5.82 2.43 -26.02
CA ALA A 85 -4.79 2.47 -27.04
C ALA A 85 -3.40 2.50 -26.39
N VAL A 86 -2.53 1.58 -26.79
CA VAL A 86 -1.12 1.55 -26.36
C VAL A 86 -0.19 1.57 -27.55
N SER A 87 1.01 2.13 -27.36
CA SER A 87 2.07 2.02 -28.34
C SER A 87 3.47 1.96 -27.74
N GLY A 88 4.39 1.34 -28.47
CA GLY A 88 5.78 1.19 -28.06
C GLY A 88 6.67 0.61 -29.17
N PRO A 89 8.00 0.69 -29.00
CA PRO A 89 8.94 0.02 -29.89
C PRO A 89 8.69 -1.50 -29.85
N ALA A 90 8.72 -2.13 -31.01
CA ALA A 90 8.45 -3.56 -31.14
C ALA A 90 9.38 -4.23 -32.14
N VAL A 91 9.50 -5.55 -31.99
CA VAL A 91 10.19 -6.44 -32.92
C VAL A 91 9.13 -7.33 -33.56
N LEU A 92 9.05 -7.31 -34.89
CA LEU A 92 8.33 -8.31 -35.67
C LEU A 92 9.31 -9.39 -36.10
N THR A 93 9.01 -10.64 -35.81
CA THR A 93 9.78 -11.81 -36.23
C THR A 93 8.94 -12.69 -37.15
N LEU A 94 9.40 -12.90 -38.39
CA LEU A 94 8.84 -13.86 -39.32
C LEU A 94 9.78 -15.06 -39.42
N ARG A 95 9.31 -16.23 -38.98
CA ARG A 95 10.05 -17.49 -39.05
C ARG A 95 9.44 -18.40 -40.11
N ASN A 96 10.23 -18.75 -41.12
CA ASN A 96 9.81 -19.57 -42.26
C ASN A 96 10.86 -20.66 -42.56
N ARG A 97 10.75 -21.32 -43.72
CA ARG A 97 11.71 -22.35 -44.15
C ARG A 97 13.08 -21.79 -44.53
N ASP A 98 13.13 -20.52 -44.94
CA ASP A 98 14.33 -19.83 -45.41
C ASP A 98 15.12 -19.22 -44.24
N GLY A 99 14.50 -19.08 -43.07
CA GLY A 99 15.15 -18.64 -41.84
C GLY A 99 14.25 -17.80 -40.94
N GLU A 100 14.90 -16.97 -40.14
CA GLU A 100 14.25 -16.00 -39.25
C GLU A 100 14.58 -14.58 -39.73
N HIS A 101 13.53 -13.79 -39.96
CA HIS A 101 13.64 -12.39 -40.35
C HIS A 101 13.08 -11.51 -39.24
N ARG A 102 13.86 -10.55 -38.77
CA ARG A 102 13.49 -9.63 -37.69
C ARG A 102 13.44 -8.20 -38.20
N VAL A 103 12.34 -7.50 -37.91
CA VAL A 103 12.11 -6.11 -38.30
C VAL A 103 11.81 -5.28 -37.05
N LEU A 104 12.53 -4.18 -36.88
CA LEU A 104 12.28 -3.21 -35.81
C LEU A 104 11.25 -2.19 -36.28
N GLY A 105 10.29 -1.88 -35.41
CA GLY A 105 9.23 -0.94 -35.73
C GLY A 105 8.52 -0.43 -34.48
N VAL A 106 7.32 0.09 -34.68
CA VAL A 106 6.41 0.52 -33.62
C VAL A 106 5.15 -0.30 -33.73
N VAL A 107 4.66 -0.79 -32.58
CA VAL A 107 3.34 -1.42 -32.50
C VAL A 107 2.35 -0.45 -31.88
N HIS A 108 1.16 -0.39 -32.47
CA HIS A 108 -0.02 0.30 -31.97
C HIS A 108 -1.09 -0.76 -31.72
N VAL A 109 -1.57 -0.85 -30.48
CA VAL A 109 -2.60 -1.82 -30.08
C VAL A 109 -3.78 -1.06 -29.53
N VAL A 110 -4.97 -1.36 -30.04
CA VAL A 110 -6.24 -0.90 -29.49
C VAL A 110 -6.98 -2.11 -28.94
N ALA A 111 -7.25 -2.08 -27.65
CA ALA A 111 -7.94 -3.13 -26.92
C ALA A 111 -9.28 -2.57 -26.40
N HIS A 112 -10.35 -3.35 -26.56
CA HIS A 112 -11.68 -3.00 -26.10
C HIS A 112 -12.20 -4.08 -25.17
N ASP A 113 -12.66 -3.68 -23.99
CA ASP A 113 -13.33 -4.51 -23.00
C ASP A 113 -14.85 -4.42 -23.21
N GLY A 114 -15.44 -5.52 -23.68
CA GLY A 114 -16.86 -5.62 -23.96
C GLY A 114 -17.72 -5.86 -22.72
N ALA A 115 -17.10 -6.14 -21.56
CA ALA A 115 -17.77 -6.40 -20.29
C ALA A 115 -17.94 -5.14 -19.42
N GLY A 116 -18.04 -3.96 -20.04
CA GLY A 116 -18.25 -2.68 -19.35
C GLY A 116 -19.26 -2.77 -18.19
N MET A 117 -19.03 -1.96 -17.14
CA MET A 117 -19.65 -1.97 -15.79
C MET A 117 -21.20 -2.06 -15.64
N ASP A 118 -21.97 -2.33 -16.69
CA ASP A 118 -23.39 -2.68 -16.64
C ASP A 118 -23.62 -4.09 -17.19
N LEU A 119 -23.70 -5.07 -16.27
CA LEU A 119 -23.98 -6.49 -16.48
C LEU A 119 -25.37 -6.82 -17.09
N ALA A 120 -25.93 -5.95 -17.95
CA ALA A 120 -27.27 -6.11 -18.51
C ALA A 120 -27.39 -5.94 -20.04
N ALA A 121 -26.33 -5.58 -20.77
CA ALA A 121 -26.33 -5.55 -22.24
C ALA A 121 -25.46 -6.67 -22.81
N ALA A 122 -26.03 -7.87 -22.94
CA ALA A 122 -25.41 -8.96 -23.69
C ALA A 122 -25.19 -8.52 -25.15
N GLY A 123 -23.93 -8.40 -25.61
CA GLY A 123 -23.66 -8.23 -27.04
C GLY A 123 -22.25 -7.84 -27.46
N GLU A 124 -21.46 -7.16 -26.64
CA GLU A 124 -20.13 -6.68 -27.08
C GLU A 124 -19.05 -7.65 -26.60
N SER A 125 -18.47 -8.39 -27.56
CA SER A 125 -17.29 -9.20 -27.32
C SER A 125 -16.07 -8.29 -27.20
N ASP A 126 -15.12 -8.65 -26.35
CA ASP A 126 -13.80 -8.03 -26.34
C ASP A 126 -13.21 -8.00 -27.75
N ALA A 127 -12.45 -6.95 -28.07
CA ALA A 127 -11.87 -6.79 -29.40
C ALA A 127 -10.42 -6.30 -29.35
N LEU A 128 -9.64 -6.73 -30.33
CA LEU A 128 -8.23 -6.37 -30.46
C LEU A 128 -7.97 -5.88 -31.89
N ALA A 129 -7.32 -4.72 -32.00
CA ALA A 129 -6.72 -4.22 -33.22
C ALA A 129 -5.22 -3.98 -32.99
N VAL A 130 -4.39 -4.41 -33.95
CA VAL A 130 -2.93 -4.31 -33.88
C VAL A 130 -2.43 -3.80 -35.21
N HIS A 131 -1.66 -2.72 -35.17
CA HIS A 131 -0.93 -2.19 -36.31
C HIS A 131 0.55 -2.18 -35.97
N PHE A 132 1.37 -2.83 -36.78
CA PHE A 132 2.81 -2.74 -36.72
C PHE A 132 3.30 -1.94 -37.92
N GLU A 133 4.13 -0.94 -37.65
CA GLU A 133 4.70 -0.05 -38.66
C GLU A 133 6.23 -0.05 -38.58
N SER A 134 6.86 -0.16 -39.74
CA SER A 134 8.29 0.05 -39.93
C SER A 134 8.55 0.63 -41.32
N ARG A 135 9.79 1.03 -41.60
CA ARG A 135 10.16 1.55 -42.93
C ARG A 135 9.89 0.53 -44.06
N ASP A 136 10.08 -0.75 -43.77
CA ASP A 136 10.15 -1.81 -44.78
C ASP A 136 8.95 -2.77 -44.72
N MET A 137 8.10 -2.66 -43.69
CA MET A 137 7.00 -3.58 -43.46
C MET A 137 5.89 -2.95 -42.61
N ASN A 138 4.66 -3.13 -43.06
CA ASN A 138 3.45 -2.85 -42.29
C ASN A 138 2.66 -4.15 -42.11
N TRP A 139 2.01 -4.29 -40.96
CA TRP A 139 1.14 -5.44 -40.69
C TRP A 139 -0.04 -5.01 -39.82
N ASP A 140 -1.22 -5.51 -40.17
CA ASP A 140 -2.48 -5.14 -39.54
C ASP A 140 -3.29 -6.38 -39.16
N PHE A 141 -3.88 -6.32 -37.97
CA PHE A 141 -4.88 -7.28 -37.52
C PHE A 141 -6.01 -6.55 -36.81
N ARG A 142 -7.24 -7.01 -37.04
CA ARG A 142 -8.43 -6.58 -36.30
C ARG A 142 -9.40 -7.74 -36.19
N GLY A 143 -9.88 -8.02 -34.99
CA GLY A 143 -10.91 -9.04 -34.78
C GLY A 143 -11.41 -9.11 -33.33
N PRO A 144 -12.58 -9.73 -33.09
CA PRO A 144 -13.04 -10.07 -31.76
C PRO A 144 -12.11 -11.07 -31.08
N VAL A 145 -12.03 -11.00 -29.75
CA VAL A 145 -11.44 -12.02 -28.89
C VAL A 145 -12.43 -13.16 -28.78
N VAL A 146 -12.03 -14.33 -29.26
CA VAL A 146 -12.87 -15.55 -29.29
C VAL A 146 -12.56 -16.50 -28.14
N GLU A 147 -11.39 -16.36 -27.51
CA GLU A 147 -10.98 -17.09 -26.30
C GLU A 147 -10.16 -16.18 -25.39
N GLY A 148 -10.35 -16.26 -24.07
CA GLY A 148 -9.70 -15.37 -23.11
C GLY A 148 -10.49 -14.07 -22.88
N ASN A 149 -9.82 -13.03 -22.40
CA ASN A 149 -10.47 -11.77 -22.03
C ASN A 149 -9.50 -10.58 -22.09
N ILE A 150 -10.09 -9.38 -22.13
CA ILE A 150 -9.45 -8.07 -21.98
C ILE A 150 -10.18 -7.35 -20.83
N GLU A 151 -9.44 -6.95 -19.79
CA GLU A 151 -9.93 -6.10 -18.70
C GLU A 151 -9.34 -4.70 -18.89
N VAL A 152 -10.19 -3.70 -19.09
CA VAL A 152 -9.82 -2.29 -19.02
C VAL A 152 -10.23 -1.75 -17.66
N PHE A 153 -9.28 -1.17 -16.91
CA PHE A 153 -9.52 -0.79 -15.53
C PHE A 153 -9.04 0.62 -15.21
N VAL A 154 -9.70 1.19 -14.20
CA VAL A 154 -9.25 2.37 -13.47
C VAL A 154 -9.31 2.06 -12.00
N ARG A 155 -8.20 2.26 -11.31
CA ARG A 155 -8.07 2.02 -9.87
C ARG A 155 -7.39 3.21 -9.23
N ARG A 156 -7.85 3.59 -8.04
CA ARG A 156 -7.13 4.54 -7.19
C ARG A 156 -6.21 3.73 -6.29
N HIS A 157 -4.91 4.02 -6.35
CA HIS A 157 -3.95 3.44 -5.42
C HIS A 157 -3.44 4.56 -4.52
N CYS A 158 -3.76 4.46 -3.24
CA CYS A 158 -3.26 5.39 -2.24
C CYS A 158 -2.39 4.62 -1.26
N GLU A 159 -1.23 5.16 -0.94
CA GLU A 159 -0.36 4.56 0.07
C GLU A 159 -1.04 4.64 1.45
N CYS A 160 -0.96 3.55 2.21
CA CYS A 160 -1.46 3.53 3.58
C CYS A 160 -0.47 4.29 4.47
N GLN A 161 -0.94 5.29 5.19
CA GLN A 161 -0.12 5.93 6.21
C GLN A 161 -0.05 5.03 7.45
N VAL A 162 1.16 4.65 7.83
CA VAL A 162 1.45 3.88 9.04
C VAL A 162 2.18 4.77 10.02
N GLN A 163 1.60 5.00 11.19
CA GLN A 163 2.26 5.64 12.33
C GLN A 163 2.56 4.57 13.38
N PHE A 164 3.69 4.67 14.07
CA PHE A 164 4.06 3.72 15.09
C PHE A 164 4.83 4.36 16.24
N ALA A 165 4.71 3.74 17.41
CA ALA A 165 5.56 3.99 18.56
C ALA A 165 5.96 2.63 19.15
N ARG A 166 7.27 2.41 19.28
CA ARG A 166 7.83 1.18 19.86
C ARG A 166 8.83 1.54 20.93
N GLY A 167 8.90 0.72 21.97
CA GLY A 167 9.92 0.95 22.97
C GLY A 167 10.02 -0.20 23.96
N ARG A 168 11.25 -0.45 24.38
CA ARG A 168 11.57 -1.43 25.41
C ARG A 168 12.75 -0.95 26.20
N GLY A 169 12.60 -0.86 27.52
CA GLY A 169 13.68 -0.34 28.33
C GLY A 169 13.39 -0.22 29.81
N VAL A 170 14.24 0.56 30.45
CA VAL A 170 14.13 0.99 31.83
C VAL A 170 14.20 2.52 31.85
N ALA A 171 13.18 3.13 32.43
CA ALA A 171 13.19 4.55 32.75
C ALA A 171 13.55 4.77 34.22
N ALA A 172 14.10 5.93 34.54
CA ALA A 172 14.30 6.41 35.89
C ALA A 172 13.63 7.78 36.06
N ASN A 173 12.90 7.97 37.16
CA ASN A 173 12.34 9.27 37.52
C ASN A 173 13.32 10.07 38.40
N GLU A 174 12.92 11.29 38.79
CA GLU A 174 13.73 12.18 39.64
C GLU A 174 14.11 11.55 40.99
N ASN A 175 13.25 10.67 41.52
CA ASN A 175 13.50 9.93 42.77
C ASN A 175 14.37 8.69 42.57
N ARG A 176 15.00 8.51 41.39
CA ARG A 176 15.77 7.32 41.00
C ARG A 176 14.98 6.02 41.05
N GLN A 177 13.66 6.10 40.99
CA GLN A 177 12.81 4.93 40.89
C GLN A 177 12.83 4.42 39.45
N HIS A 178 13.26 3.17 39.31
CA HIS A 178 13.35 2.51 38.02
C HIS A 178 12.02 1.87 37.65
N ALA A 179 11.63 2.01 36.39
CA ALA A 179 10.48 1.33 35.83
C ALA A 179 10.84 0.67 34.50
N ALA A 180 10.53 -0.62 34.37
CA ALA A 180 10.63 -1.33 33.11
C ALA A 180 9.38 -1.05 32.26
N PHE A 181 9.56 -0.84 30.97
CA PHE A 181 8.48 -0.66 30.00
C PHE A 181 8.71 -1.49 28.74
N ASP A 182 7.62 -1.87 28.08
CA ASP A 182 7.59 -2.54 26.78
C ASP A 182 6.31 -2.17 26.05
N PHE A 183 6.39 -1.70 24.82
CA PHE A 183 5.24 -1.39 23.99
C PHE A 183 5.54 -1.48 22.50
N ASP A 184 4.51 -1.79 21.74
CA ASP A 184 4.48 -1.74 20.28
C ASP A 184 3.07 -1.30 19.90
N VAL A 185 2.95 -0.09 19.35
CA VAL A 185 1.69 0.56 18.98
C VAL A 185 1.77 0.99 17.53
N VAL A 186 0.75 0.64 16.75
CA VAL A 186 0.67 0.94 15.32
C VAL A 186 -0.73 1.43 14.99
N SER A 187 -0.79 2.54 14.25
CA SER A 187 -2.00 2.99 13.55
C SER A 187 -1.75 2.93 12.06
N ARG A 188 -2.69 2.32 11.33
CA ARG A 188 -2.68 2.24 9.89
C ARG A 188 -3.95 2.88 9.35
N ARG A 189 -3.79 3.87 8.48
CA ARG A 189 -4.88 4.57 7.79
C ARG A 189 -4.75 4.36 6.30
N CYS A 190 -5.70 3.64 5.72
CA CYS A 190 -5.83 3.46 4.27
C CYS A 190 -7.17 4.09 3.83
N PRO A 191 -7.27 4.73 2.65
CA PRO A 191 -8.46 5.52 2.30
C PRO A 191 -9.77 4.75 2.19
N GLU A 192 -9.70 3.45 1.94
CA GLU A 192 -10.86 2.57 1.75
C GLU A 192 -11.05 1.60 2.92
N GLN A 193 -10.31 1.77 4.01
CA GLN A 193 -10.38 0.89 5.17
C GLN A 193 -10.60 1.71 6.44
N GLU A 194 -11.36 1.14 7.38
CA GLU A 194 -11.43 1.69 8.72
C GLU A 194 -10.01 1.77 9.32
N PRO A 195 -9.68 2.85 10.04
CA PRO A 195 -8.39 2.98 10.72
C PRO A 195 -8.12 1.74 11.58
N GLN A 196 -7.03 1.05 11.28
CA GLN A 196 -6.60 -0.10 12.06
C GLN A 196 -5.68 0.40 13.15
N LEU A 197 -6.10 0.17 14.39
CA LEU A 197 -5.32 0.48 15.58
C LEU A 197 -5.02 -0.82 16.30
N GLY A 198 -3.76 -0.99 16.68
CA GLY A 198 -3.33 -2.16 17.44
C GLY A 198 -2.11 -1.85 18.28
N GLY A 199 -1.91 -2.68 19.29
CA GLY A 199 -0.72 -2.61 20.12
C GLY A 199 -1.00 -2.89 21.58
N GLN A 200 0.09 -3.04 22.31
CA GLN A 200 0.09 -3.38 23.72
C GLN A 200 1.07 -2.51 24.49
N PHE A 201 0.87 -2.41 25.79
CA PHE A 201 1.76 -1.70 26.70
C PHE A 201 1.89 -2.46 28.01
N GLY A 202 3.13 -2.62 28.45
CA GLY A 202 3.50 -3.15 29.75
C GLY A 202 4.39 -2.17 30.49
N PHE A 203 4.12 -1.98 31.77
CA PHE A 203 4.91 -1.14 32.66
C PHE A 203 5.02 -1.79 34.03
N ARG A 204 6.23 -1.77 34.62
CA ARG A 204 6.48 -2.37 35.93
C ARG A 204 7.42 -1.48 36.73
N THR A 205 7.05 -1.20 37.96
CA THR A 205 7.88 -0.46 38.90
C THR A 205 7.79 -1.08 40.30
N ALA A 206 8.81 -0.86 41.12
CA ALA A 206 8.82 -1.27 42.51
C ALA A 206 9.22 -0.09 43.39
N SER A 207 8.66 -0.03 44.59
CA SER A 207 9.13 0.83 45.69
C SER A 207 9.00 0.07 47.00
N ASP A 208 10.07 0.06 47.79
CA ASP A 208 10.13 -0.55 49.12
C ASP A 208 9.52 -1.97 49.17
N ASN A 209 8.27 -2.07 49.65
CA ASN A 209 7.55 -3.32 49.87
C ASN A 209 6.39 -3.54 48.88
N ARG A 210 6.35 -2.80 47.77
CA ARG A 210 5.27 -2.88 46.78
C ARG A 210 5.83 -2.91 45.36
N SER A 211 5.22 -3.74 44.51
CA SER A 211 5.41 -3.68 43.07
C SER A 211 4.09 -3.36 42.38
N LEU A 212 4.16 -2.58 41.32
CA LEU A 212 3.05 -2.22 40.45
C LEU A 212 3.38 -2.72 39.04
N SER A 213 2.43 -3.41 38.43
CA SER A 213 2.44 -3.73 37.00
C SER A 213 1.20 -3.14 36.35
N ILE A 214 1.34 -2.42 35.24
CA ILE A 214 0.24 -1.96 34.40
C ILE A 214 0.34 -2.68 33.06
N MET A 215 -0.76 -3.24 32.59
CA MET A 215 -0.84 -3.92 31.31
C MET A 215 -2.07 -3.47 30.54
N MET A 216 -1.85 -3.00 29.31
CA MET A 216 -2.87 -2.71 28.31
C MET A 216 -2.66 -3.67 27.15
N ARG A 217 -3.68 -4.48 26.83
CA ARG A 217 -3.59 -5.47 25.75
C ARG A 217 -3.94 -4.90 24.39
N ASP A 218 -4.89 -3.97 24.38
CA ASP A 218 -5.43 -3.37 23.18
C ASP A 218 -5.41 -1.86 23.34
N VAL A 219 -4.69 -1.18 22.45
CA VAL A 219 -4.69 0.28 22.35
C VAL A 219 -6.05 0.73 21.80
N ALA A 220 -6.65 1.73 22.46
CA ALA A 220 -7.93 2.32 22.03
C ALA A 220 -7.77 3.69 21.36
N ALA A 221 -6.66 4.39 21.64
CA ALA A 221 -6.31 5.66 21.01
C ALA A 221 -4.79 5.75 20.82
N PHE A 222 -4.37 6.30 19.68
CA PHE A 222 -2.97 6.59 19.37
C PHE A 222 -2.86 7.81 18.44
N GLU A 223 -1.95 8.70 18.79
CA GLU A 223 -1.58 9.88 18.02
C GLU A 223 -0.06 10.04 18.07
N SER A 224 0.55 10.44 16.96
CA SER A 224 1.98 10.74 16.89
C SER A 224 2.23 12.04 16.14
N ASP A 225 3.19 12.82 16.62
CA ASP A 225 3.64 14.06 16.00
C ASP A 225 5.17 14.14 16.07
N GLY A 226 5.80 13.94 14.91
CA GLY A 226 7.25 13.83 14.78
C GLY A 226 7.82 12.75 15.69
N THR A 227 8.60 13.18 16.68
CA THR A 227 9.25 12.32 17.66
C THR A 227 8.42 12.06 18.93
N ASN A 228 7.20 12.58 18.98
CA ASN A 228 6.30 12.41 20.13
C ASN A 228 5.16 11.47 19.79
N ALA A 229 4.75 10.67 20.76
CA ALA A 229 3.58 9.82 20.63
C ALA A 229 2.76 9.78 21.93
N ALA A 230 1.45 9.68 21.79
CA ALA A 230 0.51 9.48 22.88
C ALA A 230 -0.41 8.32 22.55
N PHE A 231 -0.57 7.37 23.48
CA PHE A 231 -1.49 6.26 23.33
C PHE A 231 -2.18 5.90 24.65
N GLY A 232 -3.29 5.19 24.57
CA GLY A 232 -4.00 4.75 25.77
C GLY A 232 -5.16 3.82 25.47
N GLY A 233 -5.74 3.29 26.55
CA GLY A 233 -6.81 2.32 26.47
C GLY A 233 -7.08 1.61 27.80
N PRO A 234 -8.06 0.68 27.80
CA PRO A 234 -8.38 -0.14 28.96
C PRO A 234 -7.17 -0.95 29.42
N ALA A 235 -6.88 -0.87 30.71
CA ALA A 235 -5.70 -1.49 31.30
C ALA A 235 -6.01 -2.11 32.66
N VAL A 236 -5.12 -3.00 33.08
CA VAL A 236 -5.16 -3.65 34.39
C VAL A 236 -3.88 -3.32 35.15
N ALA A 237 -4.05 -2.75 36.34
CA ALA A 237 -2.99 -2.54 37.30
C ALA A 237 -3.00 -3.68 38.34
N VAL A 238 -1.85 -4.33 38.54
CA VAL A 238 -1.64 -5.35 39.57
C VAL A 238 -0.64 -4.81 40.59
N ILE A 239 -1.09 -4.66 41.82
CA ILE A 239 -0.26 -4.24 42.96
C ILE A 239 0.02 -5.46 43.81
N ARG A 240 1.29 -5.77 44.04
CA ARG A 240 1.70 -6.81 45.00
C ARG A 240 2.38 -6.17 46.20
N SER A 241 1.89 -6.46 47.39
CA SER A 241 2.46 -6.06 48.68
C SER A 241 2.63 -7.29 49.59
N ARG A 242 3.15 -7.08 50.81
CA ARG A 242 3.17 -8.11 51.85
C ARG A 242 1.77 -8.58 52.27
N ASP A 243 0.78 -7.71 52.14
CA ASP A 243 -0.61 -7.95 52.54
C ASP A 243 -1.42 -8.71 51.47
N GLY A 244 -0.85 -8.90 50.27
CA GLY A 244 -1.47 -9.65 49.19
C GLY A 244 -1.32 -9.00 47.82
N THR A 245 -2.14 -9.48 46.87
CA THR A 245 -2.20 -8.97 45.49
C THR A 245 -3.56 -8.31 45.24
N ARG A 246 -3.55 -7.11 44.66
CA ARG A 246 -4.76 -6.39 44.24
C ARG A 246 -4.73 -6.11 42.75
N GLU A 247 -5.81 -6.48 42.06
CA GLU A 247 -6.05 -6.14 40.65
C GLU A 247 -7.02 -4.95 40.57
N ILE A 248 -6.73 -3.99 39.68
CA ILE A 248 -7.52 -2.77 39.48
C ILE A 248 -7.68 -2.57 37.98
N ARG A 249 -8.92 -2.46 37.50
CA ARG A 249 -9.22 -2.14 36.11
C ARG A 249 -9.40 -0.63 35.97
N GLY A 250 -8.86 -0.07 34.89
CA GLY A 250 -8.88 1.36 34.64
C GLY A 250 -8.45 1.69 33.22
N VAL A 251 -8.00 2.92 33.02
CA VAL A 251 -7.47 3.41 31.74
C VAL A 251 -6.03 3.85 31.95
N VAL A 252 -5.15 3.42 31.04
CA VAL A 252 -3.79 3.95 30.96
C VAL A 252 -3.69 4.96 29.83
N ARG A 253 -2.95 6.04 30.07
CA ARG A 253 -2.51 7.02 29.06
C ARG A 253 -0.99 7.10 29.15
N VAL A 254 -0.33 6.98 28.02
CA VAL A 254 1.12 6.99 27.91
C VAL A 254 1.52 8.07 26.92
N ARG A 255 2.52 8.86 27.26
CA ARG A 255 3.21 9.77 26.33
C ARG A 255 4.66 9.38 26.27
N VAL A 256 5.21 9.36 25.07
CA VAL A 256 6.61 9.05 24.82
C VAL A 256 7.25 10.11 23.94
N HIS A 257 8.55 10.28 24.11
CA HIS A 257 9.40 11.17 23.32
C HIS A 257 10.66 10.40 22.90
N ASP A 258 10.95 10.42 21.60
CA ASP A 258 12.16 9.89 20.95
C ASP A 258 13.12 11.06 20.69
N GLY A 259 14.14 11.22 21.52
CA GLY A 259 14.90 12.46 21.60
C GLY A 259 16.41 12.27 21.47
N GLU A 260 17.09 13.18 20.75
CA GLU A 260 18.56 13.18 20.68
C GLU A 260 19.22 13.33 22.07
N ASP A 261 18.59 14.09 22.97
CA ASP A 261 19.02 14.29 24.37
C ASP A 261 18.50 13.20 25.35
N GLY A 262 17.93 12.13 24.79
CA GLY A 262 17.43 10.97 25.51
C GLY A 262 15.90 10.86 25.55
N ASP A 263 15.43 9.62 25.54
CA ASP A 263 14.02 9.31 25.45
C ASP A 263 13.27 9.56 26.76
N GLY A 264 11.99 9.90 26.64
CA GLY A 264 11.09 10.18 27.77
C GLY A 264 9.85 9.30 27.76
N ILE A 265 9.36 8.94 28.95
CA ILE A 265 8.08 8.25 29.12
C ILE A 265 7.28 8.84 30.29
N VAL A 266 6.01 9.14 30.03
CA VAL A 266 5.01 9.54 31.02
C VAL A 266 3.88 8.52 31.01
N VAL A 267 3.55 7.95 32.16
CA VAL A 267 2.50 6.94 32.35
C VAL A 267 1.51 7.45 33.37
N LEU A 268 0.25 7.55 32.98
CA LEU A 268 -0.87 7.88 33.85
C LEU A 268 -1.87 6.72 33.83
N PHE A 269 -2.19 6.15 34.99
CA PHE A 269 -3.25 5.18 35.15
C PHE A 269 -4.33 5.72 36.07
N GLU A 270 -5.58 5.65 35.63
CA GLU A 270 -6.74 6.18 36.35
C GLU A 270 -7.84 5.13 36.45
N ALA A 271 -8.37 4.97 37.66
CA ALA A 271 -9.54 4.18 38.01
C ALA A 271 -10.33 4.93 39.11
N GLU A 272 -11.57 4.52 39.37
CA GLU A 272 -12.51 5.22 40.26
C GLU A 272 -11.91 5.66 41.60
N ASN A 273 -11.10 4.80 42.23
CA ASN A 273 -10.49 5.06 43.54
C ASN A 273 -8.96 4.84 43.55
N PHE A 274 -8.32 4.91 42.38
CA PHE A 274 -6.88 4.69 42.26
C PHE A 274 -6.29 5.48 41.10
N ARG A 275 -5.24 6.23 41.40
CA ARG A 275 -4.46 6.96 40.41
C ARG A 275 -2.99 6.67 40.59
N PHE A 276 -2.30 6.45 39.48
CA PHE A 276 -0.86 6.31 39.43
C PHE A 276 -0.29 7.20 38.32
N ALA A 277 0.80 7.88 38.62
CA ALA A 277 1.53 8.69 37.66
C ALA A 277 3.03 8.37 37.76
N TYR A 278 3.68 8.29 36.62
CA TYR A 278 5.12 8.13 36.50
C TYR A 278 5.62 9.00 35.35
N GLU A 279 6.72 9.69 35.57
CA GLU A 279 7.44 10.45 34.55
C GLU A 279 8.93 10.15 34.73
N GLY A 280 9.59 9.73 33.66
CA GLY A 280 10.99 9.35 33.73
C GLY A 280 11.68 9.42 32.38
N ARG A 281 13.02 9.49 32.43
CA ARG A 281 13.89 9.39 31.27
C ARG A 281 14.38 7.96 31.10
N VAL A 282 14.52 7.51 29.86
CA VAL A 282 15.05 6.18 29.55
C VAL A 282 16.55 6.17 29.86
N VAL A 283 16.95 5.25 30.74
CA VAL A 283 18.35 5.06 31.15
C VAL A 283 18.96 3.79 30.54
N ARG A 284 18.12 2.91 29.98
CA ARG A 284 18.54 1.71 29.24
C ARG A 284 17.44 1.28 28.28
N GLY A 285 17.80 0.94 27.04
CA GLY A 285 16.84 0.64 25.98
C GLY A 285 16.54 1.89 25.16
N GLU A 286 15.47 1.84 24.37
CA GLU A 286 15.13 2.91 23.42
C GLU A 286 13.62 3.03 23.22
N ILE A 287 13.21 4.19 22.73
CA ILE A 287 11.89 4.53 22.21
C ILE A 287 12.08 5.01 20.78
N VAL A 288 11.29 4.48 19.86
CA VAL A 288 11.26 4.89 18.47
C VAL A 288 9.86 5.32 18.10
N VAL A 289 9.72 6.56 17.61
CA VAL A 289 8.47 7.10 17.08
C VAL A 289 8.66 7.42 15.61
N GLY A 290 7.70 7.02 14.77
CA GLY A 290 7.83 7.32 13.36
C GLY A 290 6.58 7.10 12.54
N SER A 291 6.70 7.46 11.27
CA SER A 291 5.70 7.22 10.24
C SER A 291 6.33 6.61 9.00
N ARG A 292 5.52 5.88 8.23
CA ARG A 292 5.83 5.36 6.90
C ARG A 292 4.62 5.59 6.00
N GLY A 293 4.87 6.10 4.81
CA GLY A 293 3.96 6.18 3.68
C GLY A 293 4.65 5.49 2.53
#